data_AF-A0A3B3QB40-F1
#
_entry.id   AF-A0A3B3QB40-F1
#
_cell.length_a   1.000
_cell.length_b   1.000
_cell.length_c   1.000
_cell.angle_alpha   90.00
_cell.angle_beta   90.00
_cell.angle_gamma   90.00
#
_symmetry.space_group_name_H-M   'P 1'
#
loop_
_entity.id
_entity.type
_entity.pdbx_description
1 polymer ?
#
loop_
_entity_poly.entity_id
_entity_poly.type
_entity_poly.pdbx_seq_one_letter_code
_entity_poly.pdbx_strand_id
1 'polypeptide(L)'
;MRSINQTHRMKVCLISFHSFSPHARCLRVSWWKFVAYERFSYDALGQQIHVRALIVDHNQTSFVDLLLLYKEGVSYEISYQNQTCKKAPLKTPFRPIEIPPDAKLQGEVVLGSSSAPGMGVLVNSWTGAVPELKAKYLLTFTEFGCLPISSLNHVENVGLILTSFYDLVIGIEDPNEFIPPPFCEKAELQQTEKTAVPFLGACIICSLLSC
;
A
#
# COMPACT_ATOMS: atom_id res chain seq x y z
N MET A 1 19.49 -2.50 -11.75
CA MET A 1 18.02 -2.57 -11.73
C MET A 1 17.61 -3.87 -11.07
N ARG A 2 16.89 -3.80 -9.94
CA ARG A 2 16.15 -4.94 -9.37
C ARG A 2 14.80 -4.39 -8.93
N SER A 3 13.73 -4.79 -9.60
CA SER A 3 12.40 -4.76 -8.99
C SER A 3 12.49 -5.58 -7.71
N ILE A 4 12.16 -4.97 -6.58
CA ILE A 4 12.20 -5.65 -5.29
C ILE A 4 10.84 -6.33 -5.11
N ASN A 5 10.77 -7.61 -5.47
CA ASN A 5 9.61 -8.45 -5.15
C ASN A 5 9.52 -8.60 -3.62
N GLN A 6 8.30 -8.64 -3.08
CA GLN A 6 8.03 -8.53 -1.64
C GLN A 6 6.81 -9.38 -1.23
N THR A 7 6.88 -10.12 -0.11
CA THR A 7 5.80 -10.98 0.44
C THR A 7 5.77 -10.91 1.97
N HIS A 8 4.80 -10.20 2.56
CA HIS A 8 4.85 -9.86 4.01
C HIS A 8 3.64 -10.26 4.80
N ARG A 9 3.80 -10.35 6.12
CA ARG A 9 2.73 -10.13 7.11
C ARG A 9 2.69 -8.65 7.43
N MET A 10 1.51 -8.09 7.63
CA MET A 10 1.38 -6.68 7.99
C MET A 10 0.26 -6.44 9.03
N LYS A 11 0.36 -5.29 9.71
CA LYS A 11 -0.56 -4.70 10.70
C LYS A 11 -0.60 -3.17 10.47
N VAL A 12 -1.28 -2.73 9.41
CA VAL A 12 -1.20 -1.33 8.97
C VAL A 12 -1.72 -0.39 10.07
N CYS A 13 -0.94 0.63 10.41
CA CYS A 13 -1.28 1.60 11.44
C CYS A 13 -1.32 3.01 10.84
N LEU A 14 -2.53 3.57 10.75
CA LEU A 14 -2.80 4.95 10.35
C LEU A 14 -2.52 5.89 11.54
N ILE A 15 -1.32 6.49 11.59
CA ILE A 15 -0.94 7.50 12.60
C ILE A 15 -0.44 8.78 11.92
N SER A 16 -1.33 9.76 11.71
CA SER A 16 -0.89 11.11 11.33
C SER A 16 -0.36 11.84 12.56
N PHE A 17 0.89 12.28 12.48
CA PHE A 17 1.42 13.31 13.38
C PHE A 17 1.30 14.67 12.70
N HIS A 18 0.87 15.71 13.43
CA HIS A 18 1.41 17.05 13.21
C HIS A 18 1.34 17.94 14.46
N SER A 19 2.45 18.66 14.67
CA SER A 19 2.72 19.71 15.65
C SER A 19 3.32 19.27 17.01
N PHE A 20 4.64 19.43 17.10
CA PHE A 20 5.45 19.22 18.31
C PHE A 20 5.43 20.49 19.17
N SER A 21 4.44 20.63 20.05
CA SER A 21 4.43 21.71 21.05
C SER A 21 5.29 21.31 22.27
N PRO A 22 6.19 22.15 22.79
CA PRO A 22 7.11 21.76 23.87
C PRO A 22 6.44 21.49 25.23
N HIS A 23 5.15 21.78 25.37
CA HIS A 23 4.40 21.63 26.62
C HIS A 23 3.34 20.54 26.49
N ALA A 24 3.47 19.50 27.31
CA ALA A 24 2.69 18.28 27.23
C ALA A 24 1.17 18.52 27.38
N ARG A 25 0.43 18.29 26.28
CA ARG A 25 -0.96 17.81 26.28
C ARG A 25 -1.29 17.23 24.91
N CYS A 26 -1.24 15.91 24.78
CA CYS A 26 -1.62 15.21 23.56
C CYS A 26 -3.16 15.24 23.41
N LEU A 27 -3.66 16.20 22.64
CA LEU A 27 -5.07 16.31 22.30
C LEU A 27 -5.42 15.24 21.27
N ARG A 28 -6.14 14.19 21.67
CA ARG A 28 -6.75 13.23 20.74
C ARG A 28 -7.81 13.94 19.90
N VAL A 29 -7.54 14.14 18.61
CA VAL A 29 -8.55 14.53 17.63
C VAL A 29 -8.66 13.42 16.58
N SER A 30 -9.68 12.58 16.71
CA SER A 30 -9.90 11.41 15.85
C SER A 30 -10.67 11.80 14.58
N TRP A 31 -9.96 12.11 13.50
CA TRP A 31 -10.54 12.40 12.18
C TRP A 31 -10.63 11.15 11.27
N TRP A 32 -10.27 9.97 11.77
CA TRP A 32 -10.27 8.73 11.00
C TRP A 32 -11.67 8.12 10.94
N LYS A 33 -12.11 7.71 9.73
CA LYS A 33 -13.38 7.00 9.52
C LYS A 33 -13.23 5.49 9.73
N PHE A 34 -12.12 4.91 9.28
CA PHE A 34 -11.84 3.47 9.37
C PHE A 34 -10.32 3.24 9.48
N VAL A 35 -9.93 2.02 9.81
CA VAL A 35 -8.54 1.52 9.78
C VAL A 35 -8.53 0.18 9.05
N ALA A 36 -7.65 0.01 8.06
CA ALA A 36 -7.38 -1.29 7.45
C ALA A 36 -6.08 -1.87 8.00
N TYR A 37 -6.05 -3.18 8.25
CA TYR A 37 -4.85 -3.96 8.52
C TYR A 37 -4.65 -4.93 7.36
N GLU A 38 -3.72 -4.60 6.46
CA GLU A 38 -3.51 -5.36 5.23
C GLU A 38 -2.38 -6.38 5.40
N ARG A 39 -2.36 -7.40 4.55
CA ARG A 39 -1.24 -8.31 4.29
C ARG A 39 -1.07 -8.32 2.78
N PHE A 40 0.09 -7.94 2.26
CA PHE A 40 0.29 -7.90 0.81
C PHE A 40 1.53 -8.66 0.33
N SER A 41 1.42 -9.12 -0.91
CA SER A 41 2.51 -9.63 -1.73
C SER A 41 2.50 -8.88 -3.06
N TYR A 42 3.67 -8.49 -3.53
CA TYR A 42 3.87 -7.55 -4.62
C TYR A 42 5.02 -8.00 -5.52
N ASP A 43 4.74 -8.11 -6.82
CA ASP A 43 5.69 -8.44 -7.86
C ASP A 43 5.52 -7.48 -9.05
N ALA A 44 6.43 -6.52 -9.17
CA ALA A 44 6.39 -5.52 -10.25
C ALA A 44 6.81 -6.11 -11.61
N LEU A 45 7.57 -7.21 -11.63
CA LEU A 45 7.95 -7.90 -12.87
C LEU A 45 6.77 -8.69 -13.42
N GLY A 46 6.03 -9.36 -12.53
CA GLY A 46 4.74 -9.99 -12.81
C GLY A 46 3.62 -8.99 -13.10
N GLN A 47 3.70 -7.77 -12.55
CA GLN A 47 2.60 -6.80 -12.46
C GLN A 47 1.38 -7.42 -11.76
N GLN A 48 1.64 -7.97 -10.57
CA GLN A 48 0.66 -8.71 -9.80
C GLN A 48 0.78 -8.37 -8.32
N ILE A 49 -0.38 -8.25 -7.67
CA ILE A 49 -0.49 -7.85 -6.26
C ILE A 49 -1.56 -8.73 -5.62
N HIS A 50 -1.25 -9.35 -4.49
CA HIS A 50 -2.23 -10.06 -3.66
C HIS A 50 -2.36 -9.31 -2.34
N VAL A 51 -3.58 -8.86 -1.99
CA VAL A 51 -3.86 -8.12 -0.76
C VAL A 51 -4.93 -8.83 0.06
N ARG A 52 -4.67 -9.04 1.34
CA ARG A 52 -5.61 -9.61 2.32
C ARG A 52 -5.81 -8.60 3.45
N ALA A 53 -6.96 -7.93 3.48
CA ALA A 53 -7.25 -6.80 4.34
C ALA A 53 -8.29 -7.13 5.41
N LEU A 54 -8.00 -6.75 6.66
CA LEU A 54 -8.97 -6.66 7.75
C LEU A 54 -9.34 -5.19 7.94
N ILE A 55 -10.53 -4.80 7.48
CA ILE A 55 -11.03 -3.43 7.54
C ILE A 55 -11.88 -3.29 8.81
N VAL A 56 -11.56 -2.29 9.64
CA VAL A 56 -12.28 -1.92 10.86
C VAL A 56 -12.88 -0.53 10.67
N ASP A 57 -14.20 -0.48 10.48
CA ASP A 57 -14.99 0.75 10.33
C ASP A 57 -15.96 0.86 11.53
N HIS A 58 -15.64 1.77 12.45
CA HIS A 58 -16.32 1.92 13.75
C HIS A 58 -16.52 0.60 14.52
N ASN A 59 -17.69 -0.04 14.38
CA ASN A 59 -18.06 -1.31 15.02
C ASN A 59 -18.18 -2.50 14.04
N GLN A 60 -17.91 -2.28 12.75
CA GLN A 60 -17.93 -3.31 11.73
C GLN A 60 -16.51 -3.75 11.37
N THR A 61 -16.28 -5.05 11.33
CA THR A 61 -15.04 -5.64 10.86
C THR A 61 -15.33 -6.47 9.62
N SER A 62 -14.63 -6.19 8.52
CA SER A 62 -14.77 -6.92 7.25
C SER A 62 -13.42 -7.47 6.83
N PHE A 63 -13.42 -8.67 6.25
CA PHE A 63 -12.24 -9.26 5.64
C PHE A 63 -12.39 -9.26 4.12
N VAL A 64 -11.34 -8.86 3.41
CA VAL A 64 -11.26 -8.88 1.95
C VAL A 64 -9.97 -9.59 1.55
N ASP A 65 -10.05 -10.52 0.60
CA ASP A 65 -8.89 -11.12 -0.06
C ASP A 65 -9.03 -10.78 -1.56
N LEU A 66 -8.02 -10.11 -2.12
CA LEU A 66 -8.08 -9.47 -3.43
C LEU A 66 -6.78 -9.70 -4.20
N LEU A 67 -6.86 -10.53 -5.23
CA LEU A 67 -5.77 -10.82 -6.16
C LEU A 67 -5.93 -9.98 -7.43
N LEU A 68 -4.90 -9.21 -7.78
CA LEU A 68 -4.85 -8.31 -8.93
C LEU A 68 -3.80 -8.81 -9.93
N LEU A 69 -4.25 -9.17 -11.14
CA LEU A 69 -3.39 -9.69 -12.21
C LEU A 69 -3.44 -8.71 -13.39
N TYR A 70 -2.58 -7.69 -13.36
CA TYR A 70 -2.67 -6.56 -14.31
C TYR A 70 -2.33 -6.97 -15.75
N LYS A 71 -1.42 -7.94 -15.95
CA LYS A 71 -1.13 -8.49 -17.28
C LYS A 71 -2.31 -9.23 -17.91
N GLU A 72 -3.17 -9.82 -17.07
CA GLU A 72 -4.39 -10.51 -17.50
C GLU A 72 -5.59 -9.56 -17.57
N GLY A 73 -5.47 -8.33 -17.04
CA GLY A 73 -6.55 -7.34 -16.98
C GLY A 73 -7.71 -7.76 -16.08
N VAL A 74 -7.46 -8.56 -15.04
CA VAL A 74 -8.49 -9.10 -14.14
C VAL A 74 -8.13 -8.98 -12.66
N SER A 75 -9.17 -8.91 -11.83
CA SER A 75 -9.08 -9.03 -10.38
C SER A 75 -10.03 -10.11 -9.85
N TYR A 76 -9.67 -10.70 -8.71
CA TYR A 76 -10.42 -11.72 -8.01
C TYR A 76 -10.63 -11.30 -6.56
N GLU A 77 -11.88 -11.05 -6.14
CA GLU A 77 -12.26 -10.98 -4.72
C GLU A 77 -12.55 -12.42 -4.25
N ILE A 78 -11.73 -12.96 -3.34
CA ILE A 78 -11.70 -14.38 -2.99
C ILE A 78 -12.36 -14.59 -1.61
N SER A 79 -13.32 -15.52 -1.53
CA SER A 79 -13.96 -15.93 -0.28
C SER A 79 -13.64 -17.38 0.05
N TYR A 80 -12.54 -17.62 0.76
CA TYR A 80 -12.12 -18.96 1.19
C TYR A 80 -13.17 -19.68 2.05
N GLN A 81 -13.92 -18.95 2.89
CA GLN A 81 -14.97 -19.51 3.74
C GLN A 81 -16.12 -20.10 2.91
N ASN A 82 -16.49 -19.44 1.81
CA ASN A 82 -17.60 -19.84 0.95
C ASN A 82 -17.14 -20.63 -0.29
N GLN A 83 -15.83 -20.77 -0.50
CA GLN A 83 -15.21 -21.28 -1.74
C GLN A 83 -15.76 -20.60 -3.01
N THR A 84 -15.97 -19.29 -2.96
CA THR A 84 -16.44 -18.47 -4.09
C THR A 84 -15.45 -17.36 -4.42
N CYS A 85 -15.44 -16.94 -5.68
CA CYS A 85 -14.67 -15.78 -6.13
C CYS A 85 -15.54 -14.87 -6.99
N LYS A 86 -15.37 -13.57 -6.87
CA LYS A 86 -15.92 -12.59 -7.82
C LYS A 86 -14.79 -12.17 -8.75
N LYS A 87 -14.93 -12.46 -10.05
CA LYS A 87 -13.98 -12.01 -11.07
C LYS A 87 -14.46 -10.69 -11.66
N ALA A 88 -13.57 -9.71 -11.76
CA ALA A 88 -13.88 -8.39 -12.35
C ALA A 88 -12.78 -7.96 -13.34
N PRO A 89 -13.10 -7.11 -14.33
CA PRO A 89 -12.10 -6.50 -15.18
C PRO A 89 -11.31 -5.46 -14.39
N LEU A 90 -9.98 -5.47 -14.54
CA LEU A 90 -9.05 -4.52 -13.94
C LEU A 90 -8.55 -3.59 -15.06
N LYS A 91 -9.15 -2.39 -15.15
CA LYS A 91 -8.84 -1.40 -16.22
C LYS A 91 -7.80 -0.39 -15.78
N THR A 92 -7.65 -0.23 -14.48
CA THR A 92 -6.64 0.65 -13.88
C THR A 92 -5.24 0.14 -14.24
N PRO A 93 -4.33 0.98 -14.78
CA PRO A 93 -3.00 0.54 -15.17
C PRO A 93 -2.19 0.11 -13.94
N PHE A 94 -1.28 -0.86 -14.12
CA PHE A 94 -0.30 -1.18 -13.08
C PHE A 94 0.59 0.04 -12.83
N ARG A 95 0.79 0.38 -11.57
CA ARG A 95 1.72 1.41 -11.13
C ARG A 95 2.56 0.82 -9.99
N PRO A 96 3.89 0.82 -10.10
CA PRO A 96 4.77 0.21 -9.12
C PRO A 96 4.84 0.97 -7.79
N ILE A 97 5.60 0.47 -6.82
CA ILE A 97 5.93 1.15 -5.55
C ILE A 97 7.41 1.56 -5.60
N GLU A 98 7.66 2.83 -5.90
CA GLU A 98 8.97 3.46 -6.14
C GLU A 98 8.81 5.00 -6.26
N ILE A 99 9.90 5.75 -6.09
CA ILE A 99 9.84 7.21 -6.02
C ILE A 99 9.66 7.81 -7.43
N PRO A 100 8.71 8.75 -7.66
CA PRO A 100 8.57 9.40 -8.96
C PRO A 100 9.78 10.27 -9.35
N PRO A 101 10.16 10.34 -10.65
CA PRO A 101 11.38 11.02 -11.09
C PRO A 101 11.27 12.55 -10.99
N ASP A 102 10.04 13.07 -10.90
CA ASP A 102 9.72 14.49 -10.67
C ASP A 102 9.45 14.81 -9.19
N ALA A 103 9.50 13.80 -8.30
CA ALA A 103 9.40 14.01 -6.87
C ALA A 103 10.58 14.82 -6.35
N LYS A 104 10.30 15.67 -5.36
CA LYS A 104 11.31 16.54 -4.73
C LYS A 104 11.70 15.98 -3.39
N LEU A 105 13.00 15.77 -3.19
CA LEU A 105 13.55 15.44 -1.88
C LEU A 105 13.18 16.55 -0.89
N GLN A 106 12.48 16.18 0.18
CA GLN A 106 12.08 17.08 1.25
C GLN A 106 13.05 17.03 2.43
N GLY A 107 13.72 15.89 2.65
CA GLY A 107 14.80 15.77 3.62
C GLY A 107 15.10 14.34 4.04
N GLU A 108 16.26 14.19 4.68
CA GLU A 108 16.77 12.94 5.26
C GLU A 108 16.63 12.97 6.78
N VAL A 109 16.18 11.85 7.38
CA VAL A 109 16.10 11.70 8.83
C VAL A 109 16.47 10.28 9.27
N VAL A 110 16.90 10.13 10.53
CA VAL A 110 17.02 8.82 11.19
C VAL A 110 15.75 8.55 11.99
N LEU A 111 15.02 7.50 11.63
CA LEU A 111 13.93 6.96 12.45
C LEU A 111 14.53 6.09 13.55
N GLY A 112 14.09 6.26 14.79
CA GLY A 112 14.66 5.57 15.96
C GLY A 112 15.70 6.44 16.67
N SER A 113 16.88 5.88 16.97
CA SER A 113 17.95 6.57 17.68
C SER A 113 19.31 6.41 16.99
N SER A 114 20.04 7.52 16.89
CA SER A 114 21.43 7.55 16.43
C SER A 114 22.46 7.23 17.52
N SER A 115 22.03 6.83 18.73
CA SER A 115 22.94 6.62 19.88
C SER A 115 23.86 5.40 19.75
N ALA A 116 23.54 4.41 18.90
CA ALA A 116 24.42 3.28 18.56
C ALA A 116 24.00 2.62 17.24
N PRO A 117 24.90 1.84 16.59
CA PRO A 117 24.58 1.09 15.38
C PRO A 117 23.35 0.17 15.55
N GLY A 118 22.48 0.14 14.54
CA GLY A 118 21.28 -0.70 14.55
C GLY A 118 20.08 -0.17 15.36
N MET A 119 20.22 0.93 16.10
CA MET A 119 19.10 1.55 16.83
C MET A 119 18.27 2.54 16.00
N GLY A 120 18.62 2.75 14.73
CA GLY A 120 17.87 3.61 13.83
C GLY A 120 18.03 3.24 12.36
N VAL A 121 17.11 3.76 11.54
CA VAL A 121 17.03 3.55 10.09
C VAL A 121 17.10 4.91 9.40
N LEU A 122 18.03 5.07 8.47
CA LEU A 122 18.15 6.26 7.64
C LEU A 122 17.06 6.22 6.55
N VAL A 123 16.25 7.27 6.47
CA VAL A 123 15.14 7.37 5.50
C VAL A 123 15.14 8.72 4.82
N ASN A 124 14.73 8.72 3.55
CA ASN A 124 14.55 9.92 2.74
C ASN A 124 13.06 10.13 2.43
N SER A 125 12.60 11.37 2.63
CA SER A 125 11.23 11.80 2.40
C SER A 125 11.10 12.64 1.13
N TRP A 126 10.12 12.33 0.29
CA TRP A 126 9.95 12.88 -1.05
C TRP A 126 8.51 13.36 -1.26
N THR A 127 8.33 14.55 -1.85
CA THR A 127 7.01 15.13 -2.08
C THR A 127 6.77 15.47 -3.55
N GLY A 128 5.52 15.37 -3.96
CA GLY A 128 5.07 15.72 -5.31
C GLY A 128 3.56 15.69 -5.43
N ALA A 129 3.07 15.62 -6.65
CA ALA A 129 1.65 15.58 -6.96
C ALA A 129 1.38 14.67 -8.17
N VAL A 130 0.17 14.12 -8.23
CA VAL A 130 -0.34 13.41 -9.41
C VAL A 130 -1.52 14.23 -9.95
N PRO A 131 -1.30 15.08 -10.98
CA PRO A 131 -2.32 16.00 -11.48
C PRO A 131 -3.58 15.29 -11.98
N GLU A 132 -3.48 14.14 -12.64
CA GLU A 132 -4.66 13.40 -13.12
C GLU A 132 -5.61 12.99 -11.98
N LEU A 133 -5.05 12.69 -10.80
CA LEU A 133 -5.80 12.24 -9.62
C LEU A 133 -6.13 13.39 -8.66
N LYS A 134 -5.68 14.63 -8.96
CA LYS A 134 -5.69 15.77 -8.03
C LYS A 134 -5.15 15.40 -6.65
N ALA A 135 -4.08 14.60 -6.65
CA ALA A 135 -3.45 14.08 -5.45
C ALA A 135 -2.14 14.80 -5.16
N LYS A 136 -1.82 14.98 -3.88
CA LYS A 136 -0.48 15.35 -3.40
C LYS A 136 0.05 14.23 -2.52
N TYR A 137 1.34 13.97 -2.56
CA TYR A 137 1.96 12.89 -1.80
C TYR A 137 3.18 13.37 -1.00
N LEU A 138 3.42 12.67 0.10
CA LEU A 138 4.67 12.60 0.83
C LEU A 138 5.02 11.12 1.03
N LEU A 139 6.04 10.66 0.34
CA LEU A 139 6.55 9.29 0.40
C LEU A 139 7.78 9.26 1.30
N THR A 140 7.96 8.20 2.08
CA THR A 140 9.18 7.95 2.86
C THR A 140 9.71 6.57 2.53
N PHE A 141 10.98 6.49 2.13
CA PHE A 141 11.67 5.25 1.78
C PHE A 141 12.97 5.12 2.59
N THR A 142 13.46 3.90 2.80
CA THR A 142 14.80 3.68 3.35
C THR A 142 15.86 4.15 2.37
N GLU A 143 16.85 4.90 2.84
CA GLU A 143 17.98 5.33 1.99
C GLU A 143 18.75 4.13 1.45
N PHE A 144 18.92 3.10 2.29
CA PHE A 144 19.50 1.83 1.88
C PHE A 144 18.41 0.84 1.48
N GLY A 145 18.46 0.38 0.23
CA GLY A 145 17.57 -0.67 -0.28
C GLY A 145 16.21 -0.19 -0.82
N CYS A 146 15.91 1.12 -0.80
CA CYS A 146 14.72 1.70 -1.42
C CYS A 146 13.41 1.02 -0.98
N LEU A 147 13.30 0.67 0.30
CA LEU A 147 12.10 0.01 0.83
C LEU A 147 11.10 1.07 1.30
N PRO A 148 9.81 0.96 0.94
CA PRO A 148 8.82 1.92 1.40
C PRO A 148 8.68 1.83 2.93
N ILE A 149 8.56 2.97 3.59
CA ILE A 149 8.30 3.11 5.04
C ILE A 149 6.93 3.74 5.27
N SER A 150 6.58 4.78 4.52
CA SER A 150 5.24 5.37 4.56
C SER A 150 4.87 6.10 3.28
N SER A 151 3.57 6.27 3.07
CA SER A 151 2.99 7.08 2.00
C SER A 151 1.81 7.86 2.56
N LEU A 152 1.91 9.19 2.53
CA LEU A 152 0.86 10.11 2.95
C LEU A 152 0.29 10.80 1.70
N ASN A 153 -0.91 10.40 1.30
CA ASN A 153 -1.59 10.90 0.11
C ASN A 153 -2.78 11.79 0.51
N HIS A 154 -2.86 12.99 -0.04
CA HIS A 154 -4.02 13.86 0.07
C HIS A 154 -4.72 13.96 -1.29
N VAL A 155 -5.92 13.40 -1.39
CA VAL A 155 -6.75 13.41 -2.61
C VAL A 155 -7.97 14.29 -2.33
N GLU A 156 -8.21 15.34 -3.13
CA GLU A 156 -9.21 16.39 -2.83
C GLU A 156 -10.60 15.87 -2.44
N ASN A 157 -11.08 14.80 -3.08
CA ASN A 157 -12.42 14.24 -2.86
C ASN A 157 -12.48 13.05 -1.88
N VAL A 158 -11.33 12.55 -1.40
CA VAL A 158 -11.26 11.38 -0.49
C VAL A 158 -10.72 11.77 0.88
N GLY A 159 -9.83 12.78 0.94
CA GLY A 159 -9.14 13.23 2.14
C GLY A 159 -7.72 12.68 2.23
N LEU A 160 -7.26 12.52 3.48
CA LEU A 160 -5.90 12.10 3.81
C LEU A 160 -5.84 10.58 4.02
N ILE A 161 -4.97 9.90 3.27
CA ILE A 161 -4.69 8.47 3.36
C ILE A 161 -3.23 8.31 3.81
N LEU A 162 -3.00 7.60 4.90
CA LEU A 162 -1.66 7.26 5.38
C LEU A 162 -1.47 5.75 5.34
N THR A 163 -0.57 5.28 4.48
CA THR A 163 -0.12 3.89 4.45
C THR A 163 1.23 3.81 5.15
N SER A 164 1.37 2.89 6.09
CA SER A 164 2.62 2.60 6.81
C SER A 164 3.11 1.21 6.42
N PHE A 165 4.40 1.06 6.15
CA PHE A 165 5.03 -0.19 5.72
C PHE A 165 6.08 -0.65 6.75
N TYR A 166 6.10 -1.94 7.05
CA TYR A 166 6.97 -2.60 8.03
C TYR A 166 6.89 -4.12 7.80
N ASP A 167 7.74 -4.89 8.47
CA ASP A 167 7.92 -6.34 8.30
C ASP A 167 8.25 -6.76 6.84
N LEU A 168 8.90 -5.87 6.08
CA LEU A 168 9.31 -6.09 4.69
C LEU A 168 10.51 -7.05 4.58
N VAL A 169 10.49 -7.89 3.55
CA VAL A 169 11.41 -9.00 3.25
C VAL A 169 11.53 -9.12 1.72
N ILE A 170 12.75 -9.18 1.20
CA ILE A 170 12.93 -9.19 -0.26
C ILE A 170 12.77 -10.61 -0.80
N GLY A 171 11.78 -10.80 -1.68
CA GLY A 171 11.47 -12.06 -2.36
C GLY A 171 9.96 -12.36 -2.37
N ILE A 172 9.58 -13.41 -3.11
CA ILE A 172 8.29 -14.07 -2.95
C ILE A 172 8.55 -15.41 -2.27
N GLU A 173 7.96 -15.64 -1.09
CA GLU A 173 8.19 -16.86 -0.30
C GLU A 173 7.37 -18.05 -0.82
N ASP A 174 6.09 -17.83 -1.14
CA ASP A 174 5.19 -18.85 -1.69
C ASP A 174 5.02 -18.63 -3.21
N PRO A 175 5.50 -19.55 -4.08
CA PRO A 175 5.34 -19.40 -5.52
C PRO A 175 3.89 -19.45 -6.00
N ASN A 176 2.95 -19.88 -5.15
CA ASN A 176 1.52 -19.96 -5.47
C ASN A 176 0.73 -18.71 -5.06
N GLU A 177 1.36 -17.72 -4.41
CA GLU A 177 0.69 -16.54 -3.87
C GLU A 177 -0.13 -15.76 -4.92
N PHE A 178 0.29 -15.76 -6.19
CA PHE A 178 -0.42 -15.09 -7.28
C PHE A 178 -1.29 -16.02 -8.14
N ILE A 179 -1.44 -17.29 -7.77
CA ILE A 179 -2.25 -18.27 -8.50
C ILE A 179 -3.67 -18.26 -7.91
N PRO A 180 -4.73 -17.92 -8.68
CA PRO A 180 -6.11 -18.02 -8.19
C PRO A 180 -6.44 -19.45 -7.75
N PRO A 181 -7.11 -19.65 -6.59
CA PRO A 181 -7.56 -20.98 -6.17
C PRO A 181 -8.44 -21.68 -7.23
N PRO A 182 -8.44 -23.02 -7.34
CA PRO A 182 -9.19 -23.73 -8.39
C PRO A 182 -10.71 -23.43 -8.41
N PHE A 183 -11.31 -23.09 -7.26
CA PHE A 183 -12.72 -22.69 -7.21
C PHE A 183 -13.01 -21.35 -7.90
N CYS A 184 -11.99 -20.53 -8.19
CA CYS A 184 -12.10 -19.32 -8.99
C CYS A 184 -12.18 -19.56 -10.51
N GLU A 185 -11.86 -20.76 -11.02
CA GLU A 185 -11.90 -21.06 -12.46
C GLU A 185 -13.28 -20.81 -13.09
N LYS A 186 -14.34 -21.06 -12.31
CA LYS A 186 -15.74 -20.92 -12.72
C LYS A 186 -16.34 -19.54 -12.43
N ALA A 187 -15.53 -18.59 -11.96
CA ALA A 187 -16.02 -17.26 -11.60
C ALA A 187 -16.38 -16.43 -12.85
N GLU A 188 -17.67 -16.14 -13.01
CA GLU A 188 -18.15 -15.28 -14.10
C GLU A 188 -17.59 -13.85 -13.96
N LEU A 189 -17.16 -13.27 -15.09
CA LEU A 189 -16.62 -11.92 -15.13
C LEU A 189 -17.74 -10.89 -15.00
N GLN A 190 -17.71 -10.11 -13.93
CA GLN A 190 -18.68 -9.04 -13.69
C GLN A 190 -18.51 -7.91 -14.72
N GLN A 191 -19.63 -7.39 -15.22
CA GLN A 191 -19.65 -6.37 -16.29
C GLN A 191 -19.06 -5.00 -15.87
N THR A 192 -18.86 -4.79 -14.57
CA THR A 192 -18.32 -3.56 -14.00
C THR A 192 -17.10 -3.88 -13.13
N GLU A 193 -16.07 -3.04 -13.23
CA GLU A 193 -15.00 -2.91 -12.23
C GLU A 193 -15.65 -2.35 -10.95
N LYS A 194 -16.27 -3.22 -10.15
CA LYS A 194 -16.67 -2.87 -8.79
C LYS A 194 -15.38 -2.71 -8.00
N THR A 195 -14.97 -1.47 -7.79
CA THR A 195 -13.85 -1.08 -6.92
C THR A 195 -14.23 -1.34 -5.46
N ALA A 196 -14.43 -2.61 -5.11
CA ALA A 196 -14.35 -3.04 -3.74
C ALA A 196 -12.95 -2.68 -3.25
N VAL A 197 -12.88 -1.93 -2.15
CA VAL A 197 -11.66 -1.39 -1.53
C VAL A 197 -11.03 -0.18 -2.27
N PRO A 198 -11.43 1.06 -1.92
CA PRO A 198 -10.74 2.28 -2.39
C PRO A 198 -9.29 2.46 -1.85
N PHE A 199 -8.76 1.52 -1.06
CA PHE A 199 -7.46 1.65 -0.38
C PHE A 199 -6.25 1.36 -1.29
N LEU A 200 -6.45 0.65 -2.42
CA LEU A 200 -5.42 0.46 -3.44
C LEU A 200 -4.94 1.78 -4.08
N GLY A 201 -5.69 2.88 -3.91
CA GLY A 201 -5.30 4.23 -4.33
C GLY A 201 -3.93 4.70 -3.82
N ALA A 202 -3.42 4.13 -2.72
CA ALA A 202 -2.10 4.46 -2.18
C ALA A 202 -0.92 3.80 -2.94
N CYS A 203 -1.12 2.66 -3.62
CA CYS A 203 -0.10 2.05 -4.48
C CYS A 203 -0.03 2.70 -5.88
N ILE A 204 -1.03 3.49 -6.27
CA ILE A 204 -1.24 4.01 -7.64
C ILE A 204 -0.41 5.28 -7.93
N ILE A 205 0.55 5.67 -7.08
CA ILE A 205 1.18 7.01 -7.11
C ILE A 205 2.68 6.99 -7.48
N CYS A 206 3.23 5.83 -7.82
CA CYS A 206 4.67 5.59 -7.79
C CYS A 206 5.22 5.01 -9.12
N SER A 207 6.28 5.63 -9.67
CA SER A 207 7.09 5.27 -10.87
C SER A 207 8.01 6.45 -11.21
N LEU A 208 9.35 6.41 -11.34
CA LEU A 208 10.37 5.39 -11.63
C LEU A 208 11.77 5.90 -11.18
N LEU A 209 12.66 5.01 -10.67
CA LEU A 209 14.11 5.16 -10.36
C LEU A 209 14.74 6.58 -10.43
N SER A 210 15.37 7.11 -9.38
CA SER A 210 16.43 6.43 -8.59
C SER A 210 16.48 6.88 -7.11
N CYS A 211 16.85 5.92 -6.25
CA CYS A 211 16.56 5.86 -4.81
C CYS A 211 15.05 5.69 -4.49
#